data_AF-A0A914MZK7-F1
#
_entry.id   AF-A0A914MZK7-F1
#
_cell.length_a   1.000
_cell.length_b   1.000
_cell.length_c   1.000
_cell.angle_alpha   90.00
_cell.angle_beta   90.00
_cell.angle_gamma   90.00
#
_symmetry.space_group_name_H-M   'P 1'
#
loop_
_entity.id
_entity.type
_entity.pdbx_description
1 polymer ?
#
loop_
_entity_poly.entity_id
_entity_poly.type
_entity_poly.pdbx_seq_one_letter_code
_entity_poly.pdbx_strand_id
1 'polypeptide(L)'
;MQRNFIKKCKVCESKVNVCFHYGVCTCRACGAFFRRYIENEGECKYKCKCSQKQLLKENKNGKSETNLAKCQKCRLQKCLSVGMKKLGLLR
;
A
#
# COMPACT_ATOMS: atom_id res chain seq x y z
N MET A 1 -11.34 26.26 -13.88
CA MET A 1 -10.03 25.57 -13.73
C MET A 1 -10.27 24.08 -13.51
N GLN A 2 -10.04 23.25 -14.51
CA GLN A 2 -10.23 21.79 -14.38
C GLN A 2 -9.16 21.22 -13.43
N ARG A 3 -9.57 20.82 -12.22
CA ARG A 3 -8.69 20.10 -11.29
C ARG A 3 -8.41 18.73 -11.91
N ASN A 4 -7.22 18.59 -12.48
CA ASN A 4 -6.71 17.35 -13.04
C ASN A 4 -6.54 16.33 -11.89
N PHE A 5 -7.59 15.55 -11.57
CA PHE A 5 -7.53 14.50 -10.54
C PHE A 5 -6.71 13.32 -11.06
N ILE A 6 -5.38 13.47 -11.11
CA ILE A 6 -4.48 12.34 -11.25
C ILE A 6 -4.65 11.46 -10.01
N LYS A 7 -5.46 10.40 -10.12
CA LYS A 7 -5.65 9.41 -9.05
C LYS A 7 -4.34 8.64 -8.86
N LYS A 8 -3.60 8.96 -7.79
CA LYS A 8 -2.40 8.23 -7.38
C LYS A 8 -2.78 7.06 -6.48
N CYS A 9 -2.02 5.97 -6.54
CA CYS A 9 -2.13 4.87 -5.59
C CYS A 9 -1.85 5.38 -4.16
N LYS A 10 -2.80 5.19 -3.22
CA LYS A 10 -2.59 5.62 -1.83
C LYS A 10 -1.50 4.84 -1.07
N VAL A 11 -1.03 3.73 -1.63
CA VAL A 11 0.01 2.88 -1.02
C VAL A 11 1.40 3.25 -1.54
N CYS A 12 1.61 3.27 -2.85
CA CYS A 12 2.95 3.46 -3.45
C CYS A 12 3.05 4.69 -4.36
N GLU A 13 2.04 5.55 -4.38
CA GLU A 13 1.99 6.81 -5.13
C GLU A 13 2.07 6.69 -6.66
N SER A 14 2.18 5.47 -7.19
CA SER A 14 2.12 5.19 -8.63
C SER A 14 0.85 5.77 -9.24
N LYS A 15 1.02 6.45 -10.38
CA LYS A 15 -0.07 7.00 -11.21
C LYS A 15 -0.59 6.00 -12.24
N VAL A 16 0.09 4.86 -12.39
CA VAL A 16 -0.17 3.88 -13.46
C VAL A 16 -1.18 2.84 -12.97
N ASN A 17 -2.19 2.55 -13.80
CA ASN A 17 -3.19 1.50 -13.57
C ASN A 17 -3.87 1.60 -12.19
N VAL A 18 -4.30 2.82 -11.82
CA VAL A 18 -4.94 3.10 -10.53
C VAL A 18 -6.46 2.98 -10.63
N CYS A 19 -7.04 2.11 -9.82
CA CYS A 19 -8.50 1.98 -9.65
C CYS A 19 -8.84 1.63 -8.20
N PHE A 20 -10.10 1.29 -7.90
CA PHE A 20 -10.49 0.89 -6.55
C PHE A 20 -10.24 -0.60 -6.33
N HIS A 21 -9.43 -0.94 -5.33
CA HIS A 21 -9.24 -2.30 -4.84
C HIS A 21 -9.39 -2.32 -3.33
N TYR A 22 -10.14 -3.29 -2.79
CA TYR A 22 -10.26 -3.49 -1.34
C TYR A 22 -10.71 -2.23 -0.56
N GLY A 23 -11.56 -1.40 -1.17
CA GLY A 23 -12.09 -0.17 -0.57
C GLY A 23 -11.22 1.08 -0.76
N VAL A 24 -10.06 0.97 -1.42
CA VAL A 24 -9.10 2.08 -1.55
C VAL A 24 -8.61 2.25 -2.99
N CYS A 25 -8.38 3.50 -3.39
CA CYS A 25 -7.76 3.84 -4.67
C CYS A 25 -6.28 3.43 -4.69
N THR A 26 -5.96 2.37 -5.43
CA THR A 26 -4.63 1.74 -5.46
C THR A 26 -4.28 1.28 -6.87
N CYS A 27 -2.99 1.11 -7.16
CA CYS A 27 -2.57 0.53 -8.44
C CYS A 27 -2.78 -1.00 -8.44
N ARG A 28 -2.88 -1.59 -9.64
CA ARG A 28 -3.03 -3.04 -9.83
C ARG A 28 -2.01 -3.88 -9.04
N ALA A 29 -0.76 -3.43 -8.93
CA ALA A 29 0.28 -4.15 -8.20
C ALA A 29 0.01 -4.19 -6.67
N CYS A 30 -0.46 -3.10 -6.08
CA CYS A 30 -0.83 -3.06 -4.66
C CYS A 30 -2.11 -3.86 -4.40
N GLY A 31 -3.08 -3.83 -5.32
CA GLY A 31 -4.26 -4.70 -5.25
C GLY A 31 -3.88 -6.18 -5.24
N ALA A 32 -3.06 -6.63 -6.20
CA ALA A 32 -2.62 -8.02 -6.27
C ALA A 32 -1.72 -8.45 -5.09
N PHE A 33 -0.92 -7.52 -4.55
CA PHE A 33 -0.16 -7.76 -3.33
C PHE A 33 -1.08 -8.01 -2.14
N PHE A 34 -2.06 -7.13 -1.91
CA PHE A 34 -2.99 -7.26 -0.80
C PHE A 34 -3.88 -8.50 -0.93
N ARG A 35 -4.25 -8.88 -2.17
CA ARG A 35 -4.96 -10.15 -2.44
C ARG A 35 -4.20 -11.37 -1.93
N ARG A 36 -2.91 -11.49 -2.24
CA ARG A 36 -2.08 -12.62 -1.80
C ARG A 36 -1.96 -12.71 -0.29
N TYR A 37 -1.86 -11.55 0.37
CA TYR A 37 -1.86 -11.46 1.82
C TYR A 37 -3.13 -12.05 2.44
N ILE A 38 -4.32 -11.65 1.95
CA ILE A 38 -5.61 -12.11 2.49
C ILE A 38 -5.94 -13.56 2.14
N GLU A 39 -5.41 -14.10 1.03
CA GLU A 39 -5.73 -15.44 0.56
C GLU A 39 -4.82 -16.52 1.17
N ASN A 40 -3.51 -16.26 1.30
CA ASN A 40 -2.54 -17.36 1.48
C ASN A 40 -1.41 -17.12 2.50
N GLU A 41 -1.17 -15.89 2.93
CA GLU A 41 0.12 -15.57 3.57
C GLU A 41 0.01 -15.01 4.98
N GLY A 42 -1.07 -14.28 5.31
CA GLY A 42 -1.21 -13.64 6.62
C GLY A 42 -0.03 -12.70 6.94
N GLU A 43 -0.05 -12.09 8.13
CA GLU A 43 0.98 -11.09 8.47
C GLU A 43 2.32 -11.72 8.86
N CYS A 44 2.30 -12.97 9.36
CA CYS A 44 3.46 -13.66 9.89
C CYS A 44 4.57 -13.93 8.85
N LYS A 45 4.24 -13.98 7.56
CA LYS A 45 5.22 -14.19 6.48
C LYS A 45 6.04 -12.95 6.14
N TYR A 46 5.53 -11.74 6.38
CA TYR A 46 6.24 -10.53 5.98
C TYR A 46 7.18 -10.05 7.10
N LYS A 47 8.47 -10.32 6.95
CA LYS A 47 9.51 -9.76 7.82
C LYS A 47 9.95 -8.39 7.31
N CYS A 48 10.01 -7.40 8.20
CA CYS A 48 10.57 -6.09 7.84
C CYS A 48 12.08 -6.24 7.64
N LYS A 49 12.59 -5.72 6.52
CA LYS A 49 14.03 -5.66 6.23
C LYS A 49 14.57 -4.22 6.25
N CYS A 50 13.74 -3.25 6.66
CA CYS A 50 14.17 -1.86 6.75
C CYS A 50 15.01 -1.63 8.01
N SER A 51 16.09 -0.87 7.88
CA SER A 51 16.82 -0.34 9.03
C SER A 51 16.01 0.73 9.77
N GLN A 52 16.27 0.96 11.06
CA GLN A 52 15.62 2.04 11.85
C GLN A 52 15.73 3.42 11.17
N LYS A 53 16.87 3.72 10.54
CA LYS A 53 17.06 4.97 9.77
C LYS A 53 16.13 5.09 8.56
N GLN A 54 15.73 3.98 7.95
CA GLN A 54 14.77 3.98 6.83
C GLN A 54 13.33 4.20 7.32
N LEU A 55 12.95 3.55 8.42
CA LEU A 55 11.62 3.72 9.03
C LEU A 55 11.39 5.17 9.50
N LEU A 56 12.41 5.81 10.08
CA LEU A 56 12.34 7.21 10.52
C LEU A 56 12.18 8.21 9.38
N LYS A 57 12.74 7.91 8.19
CA LYS A 57 12.57 8.75 6.99
C LYS A 57 11.17 8.63 6.38
N GLU A 58 10.54 7.46 6.52
CA GLU A 58 9.15 7.24 6.08
C GLU A 58 8.16 8.09 6.90
N ASN A 59 8.36 8.20 8.22
CA ASN A 59 7.51 8.99 9.11
C ASN A 59 7.64 10.50 8.92
N LYS A 60 8.83 11.00 8.51
CA LYS A 60 9.10 12.44 8.42
C LYS A 60 8.72 13.08 7.10
N ASN A 61 8.80 12.33 5.98
CA ASN A 61 8.71 12.96 4.66
C ASN A 61 7.46 12.60 3.86
N GLY A 62 6.68 11.57 4.22
CA GLY A 62 5.51 11.12 3.45
C GLY A 62 5.78 10.74 1.97
N LYS A 63 6.99 10.98 1.47
CA LYS A 63 7.48 10.73 0.11
C LYS A 63 8.03 9.32 0.06
N SER A 64 7.20 8.44 -0.48
CA SER A 64 7.41 7.02 -0.59
C SER A 64 7.83 6.67 -2.03
N GLU A 65 8.84 7.35 -2.58
CA GLU A 65 9.24 7.09 -3.97
C GLU A 65 10.15 5.86 -4.13
N THR A 66 10.75 5.32 -3.05
CA THR A 66 11.74 4.23 -3.21
C THR A 66 11.73 3.11 -2.15
N ASN A 67 11.21 3.31 -0.94
CA ASN A 67 11.38 2.35 0.17
C ASN A 67 10.16 1.45 0.48
N LEU A 68 8.90 1.93 0.37
CA LEU A 68 7.71 1.02 0.39
C LEU A 68 7.71 0.07 -0.81
N ALA A 69 8.45 0.42 -1.86
CA ALA A 69 8.63 -0.44 -3.02
C ALA A 69 9.41 -1.73 -2.67
N LYS A 70 10.28 -1.72 -1.64
CA LYS A 70 11.20 -2.83 -1.39
C LYS A 70 10.80 -3.74 -0.21
N CYS A 71 10.16 -3.21 0.83
CA CYS A 71 9.80 -3.99 2.00
C CYS A 71 8.33 -4.45 1.98
N GLN A 72 8.11 -5.77 1.98
CA GLN A 72 6.76 -6.36 2.00
C GLN A 72 5.99 -6.01 3.28
N LYS A 73 6.64 -6.03 4.46
CA LYS A 73 5.99 -5.65 5.72
C LYS A 73 5.56 -4.18 5.74
N CYS A 74 6.44 -3.26 5.33
CA CYS A 74 6.08 -1.84 5.26
C CYS A 74 4.96 -1.57 4.25
N ARG A 75 4.98 -2.26 3.10
CA ARG A 75 3.91 -2.17 2.11
C ARG A 75 2.58 -2.66 2.68
N LEU A 76 2.57 -3.81 3.37
CA LEU A 76 1.37 -4.32 4.03
C LEU A 76 0.86 -3.34 5.08
N GLN A 77 1.74 -2.86 5.96
CA GLN A 77 1.39 -1.88 6.99
C GLN A 77 0.78 -0.61 6.39
N LYS A 78 1.29 -0.14 5.25
CA LYS A 78 0.66 0.96 4.52
C LYS A 78 -0.70 0.59 3.94
N CYS A 79 -0.85 -0.59 3.32
CA CYS A 79 -2.14 -1.08 2.83
C CYS A 79 -3.21 -1.05 3.93
N LEU A 80 -2.88 -1.55 5.12
CA LEU A 80 -3.76 -1.53 6.29
C LEU A 80 -4.02 -0.09 6.78
N SER A 81 -2.97 0.72 6.89
CA SER A 81 -3.05 2.13 7.33
C SER A 81 -3.94 2.99 6.41
N VAL A 82 -3.96 2.73 5.10
CA VAL A 82 -4.86 3.45 4.17
C VAL A 82 -6.27 2.86 4.10
N GLY A 83 -6.56 1.81 4.87
CA GLY A 83 -7.88 1.22 5.01
C GLY A 83 -8.21 0.10 4.03
N MET A 84 -7.23 -0.56 3.40
CA MET A 84 -7.51 -1.73 2.58
C MET A 84 -8.04 -2.88 3.45
N LYS A 85 -9.18 -3.46 3.07
CA LYS A 85 -9.81 -4.58 3.78
C LYS A 85 -10.47 -5.56 2.81
N LYS A 86 -10.62 -6.82 3.22
CA LYS A 86 -11.39 -7.82 2.47
C LYS A 86 -12.84 -7.33 2.36
N LEU A 87 -13.25 -6.90 1.17
CA LEU A 87 -14.65 -6.56 0.88
C LEU A 87 -15.45 -7.87 0.96
N GLY A 88 -16.36 -7.95 1.94
CA GLY A 88 -17.06 -9.19 2.32
C GLY A 88 -17.40 -9.31 3.81
N LEU A 89 -16.92 -8.39 4.67
CA LEU A 89 -17.33 -8.23 6.07
C LEU A 89 -18.03 -6.88 6.31
N LEU A 90 -18.96 -6.52 5.43
CA LEU A 90 -20.02 -5.57 5.79
C LEU A 90 -21.18 -6.43 6.30
N ARG A 91 -21.18 -6.70 7.61
CA ARG A 91 -22.41 -7.03 8.34
C ARG A 91 -22.92 -5.73 8.93
#